data_AF-A0A3Q0F527-F1
#
_entry.id   AF-A0A3Q0F527-F1
#
_cell.length_a   1.000
_cell.length_b   1.000
_cell.length_c   1.000
_cell.angle_alpha   90.00
_cell.angle_beta   90.00
_cell.angle_gamma   90.00
#
_symmetry.space_group_name_H-M   'P 1'
#
loop_
_entity.id
_entity.type
_entity.pdbx_description
1 polymer ?
#
loop_
_entity_poly.entity_id
_entity_poly.type
_entity_poly.pdbx_seq_one_letter_code
_entity_poly.pdbx_strand_id
1 'polypeptide(L)'
;MEEAECCDVFGLDEELLEMVPKPVLAVLFLYPITAKTEEERLQQENEKKDYSSKVYFMKQTVGNACGLIGLLHALGNLTSEVKLVEGSFFDEFFKSTASMDPLQRAAFLVNDRDVEVAHSVATSDGDTVASDNEDPHFICFACVDGQLYDLDGRKSGPISHGVSSPSTLLRDVAKVIQSMIQKNPDSLNFSVIAISKKSGDGH
;
A
#
# COMPACT_ATOMS: atom_id res chain seq x y z
N MET A 1 6.46 12.66 -10.41
CA MET A 1 5.00 12.60 -10.25
C MET A 1 4.54 13.97 -9.79
N GLU A 2 3.84 14.72 -10.64
CA GLU A 2 3.44 16.11 -10.32
C GLU A 2 2.03 16.19 -9.73
N GLU A 3 1.26 15.10 -9.77
CA GLU A 3 -0.16 15.08 -9.41
C GLU A 3 -0.46 14.50 -8.01
N ALA A 4 0.51 13.85 -7.35
CA ALA A 4 0.32 13.23 -6.04
C ALA A 4 1.53 13.41 -5.12
N GLU A 5 1.29 13.34 -3.82
CA GLU A 5 2.29 13.48 -2.76
C GLU A 5 2.02 12.52 -1.60
N CYS A 6 3.06 12.21 -0.83
CA CYS A 6 2.96 11.48 0.42
C CYS A 6 2.87 12.45 1.59
N CYS A 7 1.98 12.20 2.54
CA CYS A 7 1.81 12.99 3.76
C CYS A 7 1.70 12.08 4.97
N ASP A 8 2.38 12.42 6.05
CA ASP A 8 2.23 11.72 7.33
C ASP A 8 0.82 11.92 7.90
N VAL A 9 0.30 10.86 8.52
CA VAL A 9 -0.94 10.91 9.29
C VAL A 9 -0.59 10.86 10.78
N PHE A 10 -0.68 12.01 11.44
CA PHE A 10 -0.23 12.18 12.82
C PHE A 10 -1.10 11.47 13.87
N GLY A 11 -2.33 11.11 13.51
CA GLY A 11 -3.23 10.33 14.36
C GLY A 11 -4.51 9.94 13.66
N LEU A 12 -5.29 9.09 14.33
CA LEU A 12 -6.47 8.41 13.75
C LEU A 12 -7.80 8.96 14.27
N ASP A 13 -7.78 10.00 15.11
CA ASP A 13 -8.97 10.76 15.48
C ASP A 13 -9.36 11.75 14.38
N GLU A 14 -10.63 12.17 14.39
CA GLU A 14 -11.19 12.99 13.31
C GLU A 14 -10.43 14.33 13.12
N GLU A 15 -9.94 14.94 14.19
CA GLU A 15 -9.24 16.22 14.13
C GLU A 15 -7.90 16.09 13.40
N LEU A 16 -7.12 15.06 13.73
CA LEU A 16 -5.82 14.81 13.10
C LEU A 16 -5.97 14.31 11.66
N LEU A 17 -7.01 13.55 11.34
CA LEU A 17 -7.28 13.11 9.95
C LEU A 17 -7.62 14.28 9.03
N GLU A 18 -8.23 15.35 9.54
CA GLU A 18 -8.55 16.55 8.75
C GLU A 18 -7.31 17.38 8.37
N MET A 19 -6.16 17.13 8.98
CA MET A 19 -4.89 17.78 8.61
C MET A 19 -4.30 17.22 7.31
N VAL A 20 -4.74 16.03 6.87
CA VAL A 20 -4.22 15.37 5.68
C VAL A 20 -4.80 16.03 4.42
N PRO A 21 -3.96 16.40 3.42
CA PRO A 21 -4.46 16.98 2.18
C PRO A 21 -5.45 16.07 1.45
N LYS A 22 -6.50 16.68 0.88
CA LYS A 22 -7.60 15.98 0.19
C LYS A 22 -7.57 16.29 -1.32
N PRO A 23 -8.06 15.36 -2.17
CA PRO A 23 -8.51 14.01 -1.84
C PRO A 23 -7.35 13.06 -1.50
N VAL A 24 -7.61 12.14 -0.58
CA VAL A 24 -6.73 11.00 -0.28
C VAL A 24 -7.02 9.91 -1.31
N LEU A 25 -5.96 9.39 -1.92
CA LEU A 25 -5.99 8.45 -3.02
C LEU A 25 -5.72 7.02 -2.53
N ALA A 26 -4.70 6.85 -1.69
CA ALA A 26 -4.35 5.58 -1.05
C ALA A 26 -3.74 5.84 0.33
N VAL A 27 -3.64 4.80 1.16
CA VAL A 27 -3.00 4.89 2.47
C VAL A 27 -2.02 3.73 2.62
N LEU A 28 -0.76 4.03 2.90
CA LEU A 28 0.25 3.05 3.30
C LEU A 28 0.25 2.93 4.82
N PHE A 29 0.29 1.70 5.31
CA PHE A 29 0.33 1.41 6.74
C PHE A 29 1.49 0.47 7.04
N LEU A 30 2.34 0.90 7.96
CA LEU A 30 3.44 0.13 8.52
C LEU A 30 3.00 -0.45 9.87
N TYR A 31 3.11 -1.76 10.05
CA TYR A 31 2.73 -2.42 11.30
C TYR A 31 3.67 -3.59 11.63
N PRO A 32 3.83 -3.97 12.91
CA PRO A 32 4.72 -5.06 13.30
C PRO A 32 4.14 -6.41 12.88
N ILE A 33 5.00 -7.31 12.38
CA ILE A 33 4.63 -8.71 12.24
C ILE A 33 4.85 -9.41 13.58
N THR A 34 3.76 -9.82 14.23
CA THR A 34 3.77 -10.63 15.45
C THR A 34 3.29 -12.04 15.18
N ALA A 35 3.60 -12.99 16.08
CA ALA A 35 3.11 -14.37 15.99
C ALA A 35 1.58 -14.45 15.84
N LYS A 36 0.86 -13.55 16.53
CA LYS A 36 -0.60 -13.42 16.41
C LYS A 36 -1.03 -12.97 15.02
N THR A 37 -0.39 -11.94 14.46
CA THR A 37 -0.72 -11.49 13.09
C THR A 37 -0.38 -12.54 12.03
N GLU A 38 0.67 -13.34 12.24
CA GLU A 38 0.98 -14.47 11.36
C GLU A 38 -0.05 -15.57 11.44
N GLU A 39 -0.52 -15.90 12.65
CA GLU A 39 -1.58 -16.89 12.82
C GLU A 39 -2.87 -16.44 12.11
N GLU A 40 -3.29 -15.18 12.30
CA GLU A 40 -4.45 -14.61 11.60
C GLU A 40 -4.27 -14.66 10.06
N ARG A 41 -3.06 -14.34 9.57
CA ARG A 41 -2.73 -14.41 8.14
C ARG A 41 -2.88 -15.83 7.60
N LEU A 42 -2.35 -16.83 8.31
CA LEU A 42 -2.42 -18.25 7.93
C LEU A 42 -3.86 -18.78 7.97
N GLN A 43 -4.67 -18.35 8.94
CA GLN A 43 -6.10 -18.70 8.99
C GLN A 43 -6.87 -18.20 7.77
N GLN A 44 -6.46 -17.06 7.22
CA GLN A 44 -7.09 -16.44 6.04
C GLN A 44 -6.57 -17.00 4.70
N GLU A 45 -5.48 -17.77 4.66
CA GLU A 45 -4.88 -18.26 3.39
C GLU A 45 -5.85 -19.11 2.56
N ASN A 46 -6.74 -19.86 3.22
CA ASN A 46 -7.69 -20.76 2.56
C ASN A 46 -9.04 -20.11 2.24
N GLU A 47 -9.27 -18.87 2.65
CA GLU A 47 -10.49 -18.14 2.33
C GLU A 47 -10.41 -17.58 0.91
N LYS A 48 -10.98 -18.29 -0.07
CA LYS A 48 -11.22 -17.71 -1.39
C LYS A 48 -12.30 -16.64 -1.28
N LYS A 49 -11.89 -15.38 -1.35
CA LYS A 49 -12.81 -14.24 -1.48
C LYS A 49 -12.73 -13.70 -2.89
N ASP A 50 -13.87 -13.58 -3.54
CA ASP A 50 -13.98 -12.87 -4.80
C ASP A 50 -13.77 -11.37 -4.54
N TYR A 51 -12.94 -10.73 -5.37
CA TYR A 51 -12.71 -9.29 -5.37
C TYR A 51 -12.84 -8.77 -6.80
N SER A 52 -13.03 -7.46 -6.96
CA SER A 52 -13.17 -6.87 -8.29
C SER A 52 -11.94 -7.19 -9.14
N SER A 53 -12.15 -7.60 -10.39
CA SER A 53 -11.07 -7.83 -11.37
C SER A 53 -10.29 -6.56 -11.71
N LYS A 54 -10.79 -5.38 -11.31
CA LYS A 54 -10.08 -4.10 -11.45
C LYS A 54 -9.01 -3.87 -10.39
N VAL A 55 -9.01 -4.63 -9.29
CA VAL A 55 -8.00 -4.48 -8.26
C VAL A 55 -6.65 -4.94 -8.81
N TYR A 56 -5.69 -4.01 -8.87
CA TYR A 56 -4.30 -4.35 -9.15
C TYR A 56 -3.64 -4.89 -7.88
N PHE A 57 -3.29 -6.17 -7.88
CA PHE A 57 -2.66 -6.86 -6.76
C PHE A 57 -1.48 -7.70 -7.23
N MET A 58 -0.43 -7.76 -6.43
CA MET A 58 0.74 -8.58 -6.65
C MET A 58 1.26 -9.21 -5.37
N LYS A 59 1.89 -10.38 -5.49
CA LYS A 59 2.49 -11.08 -4.36
C LYS A 59 3.84 -10.46 -3.99
N GLN A 60 4.19 -10.56 -2.71
CA GLN A 60 5.55 -10.34 -2.24
C GLN A 60 6.29 -11.68 -2.22
N THR A 61 7.36 -11.77 -3.01
CA THR A 61 8.20 -12.97 -3.13
C THR A 61 9.65 -12.73 -2.70
N VAL A 62 10.00 -11.49 -2.36
CA VAL A 62 11.32 -11.08 -1.89
C VAL A 62 11.21 -10.37 -0.54
N GLY A 63 12.17 -10.63 0.35
CA GLY A 63 12.28 -9.94 1.63
C GLY A 63 12.53 -8.45 1.44
N ASN A 64 12.06 -7.63 2.39
CA ASN A 64 12.34 -6.19 2.45
C ASN A 64 11.88 -5.37 1.23
N ALA A 65 10.98 -5.93 0.40
CA ALA A 65 10.35 -5.26 -0.74
C ALA A 65 8.94 -4.73 -0.42
N CYS A 66 8.46 -4.86 0.83
CA CYS A 66 7.10 -4.50 1.21
C CYS A 66 6.76 -3.03 0.95
N GLY A 67 7.71 -2.11 1.16
CA GLY A 67 7.52 -0.68 0.87
C GLY A 67 7.28 -0.42 -0.62
N LEU A 68 8.13 -0.99 -1.50
CA LEU A 68 7.96 -0.89 -2.95
C LEU A 68 6.65 -1.54 -3.41
N ILE A 69 6.32 -2.72 -2.89
CA ILE A 69 5.07 -3.41 -3.25
C ILE A 69 3.84 -2.62 -2.78
N GLY A 70 3.89 -2.03 -1.58
CA GLY A 70 2.86 -1.12 -1.08
C GLY A 70 2.68 0.08 -2.01
N LEU A 71 3.77 0.69 -2.47
CA LEU A 71 3.72 1.79 -3.44
C LEU A 71 3.14 1.34 -4.80
N LEU A 72 3.55 0.18 -5.32
CA LEU A 72 3.01 -0.37 -6.57
C LEU A 72 1.51 -0.71 -6.45
N HIS A 73 1.07 -1.22 -5.29
CA HIS A 73 -0.33 -1.41 -4.98
C HIS A 73 -1.10 -0.08 -4.96
N ALA A 74 -0.55 0.97 -4.35
CA ALA A 74 -1.17 2.28 -4.39
C ALA A 74 -1.29 2.77 -5.84
N LEU A 75 -0.17 2.89 -6.55
CA LEU A 75 -0.15 3.45 -7.90
C LEU A 75 -0.99 2.65 -8.90
N GLY A 76 -0.93 1.32 -8.85
CA GLY A 76 -1.66 0.44 -9.76
C GLY A 76 -3.18 0.58 -9.63
N ASN A 77 -3.68 0.92 -8.44
CA ASN A 77 -5.10 1.15 -8.17
C ASN A 77 -5.52 2.63 -8.31
N LEU A 78 -4.59 3.50 -8.71
CA LEU A 78 -4.82 4.94 -8.89
C LEU A 78 -4.69 5.41 -10.35
N THR A 79 -4.45 4.49 -11.28
CA THR A 79 -4.16 4.82 -12.69
C THR A 79 -5.29 5.58 -13.41
N SER A 80 -6.52 5.56 -12.88
CA SER A 80 -7.62 6.41 -13.38
C SER A 80 -7.63 7.83 -12.83
N GLU A 81 -7.00 8.07 -11.67
CA GLU A 81 -7.03 9.33 -10.92
C GLU A 81 -5.74 10.15 -11.05
N VAL A 82 -4.63 9.45 -11.36
CA VAL A 82 -3.29 10.01 -11.49
C VAL A 82 -2.67 9.58 -12.81
N LYS A 83 -2.22 10.56 -13.59
CA LYS A 83 -1.49 10.28 -14.82
C LYS A 83 -0.04 9.95 -14.52
N LEU A 84 0.36 8.74 -14.93
CA LEU A 84 1.77 8.39 -14.99
C LEU A 84 2.41 9.07 -16.20
N VAL A 85 3.68 9.46 -16.05
CA VAL A 85 4.44 10.03 -17.16
C VAL A 85 4.67 8.92 -18.19
N GLU A 86 4.27 9.16 -19.43
CA GLU A 86 4.41 8.17 -20.51
C GLU A 86 5.89 7.78 -20.70
N GLY A 87 6.16 6.48 -20.79
CA GLY A 87 7.52 5.93 -20.89
C GLY A 87 8.32 5.99 -19.58
N SER A 88 7.71 6.40 -18.46
CA SER A 88 8.32 6.22 -17.14
C SER A 88 8.29 4.76 -16.71
N PHE A 89 9.17 4.38 -15.77
CA PHE A 89 9.20 3.05 -15.20
C PHE A 89 7.81 2.54 -14.78
N PHE A 90 7.06 3.33 -14.00
CA PHE A 90 5.74 2.90 -13.54
C PHE A 90 4.74 2.73 -14.68
N ASP A 91 4.76 3.62 -15.69
CA ASP A 91 3.90 3.49 -16.87
C ASP A 91 4.17 2.19 -17.63
N GLU A 92 5.45 1.91 -17.91
CA GLU A 92 5.86 0.68 -18.61
C GLU A 92 5.59 -0.58 -17.77
N PHE A 93 5.82 -0.51 -16.46
CA PHE A 93 5.57 -1.61 -15.54
C PHE A 93 4.09 -2.00 -15.55
N PHE A 94 3.17 -1.05 -15.30
CA PHE A 94 1.74 -1.36 -15.28
C PHE A 94 1.18 -1.77 -16.64
N LYS A 95 1.72 -1.23 -17.75
CA LYS A 95 1.36 -1.69 -19.11
C LYS A 95 1.80 -3.14 -19.33
N SER A 96 3.03 -3.47 -18.94
CA SER A 96 3.63 -4.80 -19.11
C SER A 96 2.93 -5.87 -18.27
N THR A 97 2.42 -5.50 -17.10
CA THR A 97 1.86 -6.45 -16.12
C THR A 97 0.34 -6.46 -16.04
N ALA A 98 -0.35 -5.70 -16.90
CA ALA A 98 -1.80 -5.52 -16.85
C ALA A 98 -2.57 -6.85 -16.92
N SER A 99 -2.13 -7.78 -17.78
CA SER A 99 -2.75 -9.10 -17.99
C SER A 99 -2.17 -10.22 -17.14
N MET A 100 -1.17 -9.93 -16.31
CA MET A 100 -0.50 -10.92 -15.47
C MET A 100 -1.29 -11.20 -14.19
N ASP A 101 -1.21 -12.44 -13.72
CA ASP A 101 -1.68 -12.79 -12.38
C ASP A 101 -0.75 -12.23 -11.27
N PRO A 102 -1.17 -12.25 -9.98
CA PRO A 102 -0.38 -11.69 -8.89
C PRO A 102 1.02 -12.29 -8.70
N LEU A 103 1.24 -13.57 -9.04
CA LEU A 103 2.55 -14.22 -8.94
C LEU A 103 3.42 -13.87 -10.14
N GLN A 104 2.83 -13.79 -11.34
CA GLN A 104 3.51 -13.32 -12.54
C GLN A 104 3.98 -11.87 -12.39
N ARG A 105 3.16 -10.98 -11.81
CA ARG A 105 3.56 -9.61 -11.45
C ARG A 105 4.76 -9.58 -10.53
N ALA A 106 4.79 -10.45 -9.52
CA ALA A 106 5.91 -10.56 -8.60
C ALA A 106 7.18 -11.05 -9.31
N ALA A 107 7.06 -12.09 -10.14
CA ALA A 107 8.18 -12.61 -10.92
C ALA A 107 8.71 -11.57 -11.92
N PHE A 108 7.83 -10.75 -12.51
CA PHE A 108 8.23 -9.65 -13.39
C PHE A 108 9.07 -8.62 -12.63
N LEU A 109 8.60 -8.17 -11.46
CA LEU A 109 9.32 -7.21 -10.62
C LEU A 109 10.71 -7.70 -10.22
N VAL A 110 10.83 -8.97 -9.84
CA VAL A 110 12.11 -9.55 -9.37
C VAL A 110 13.14 -9.70 -10.49
N ASN A 111 12.70 -9.87 -11.74
CA ASN A 111 13.60 -9.99 -12.88
C ASN A 111 14.06 -8.62 -13.42
N ASP A 112 13.52 -7.52 -12.89
CA ASP A 112 13.88 -6.17 -13.28
C ASP A 112 15.05 -5.65 -12.41
N ARG A 113 16.24 -5.59 -13.01
CA ARG A 113 17.45 -5.13 -12.33
C ARG A 113 17.44 -3.64 -12.00
N ASP A 114 16.75 -2.83 -12.79
CA ASP A 114 16.70 -1.39 -12.57
C ASP A 114 15.86 -1.08 -11.32
N VAL A 115 14.82 -1.88 -11.09
CA VAL A 115 14.03 -1.86 -9.84
C VAL A 115 14.86 -2.26 -8.64
N GLU A 116 15.61 -3.36 -8.73
CA GLU A 116 16.46 -3.83 -7.63
C GLU A 116 17.46 -2.74 -7.21
N VAL A 117 18.10 -2.09 -8.18
CA VAL A 117 19.04 -1.00 -7.94
C VAL A 117 18.34 0.21 -7.32
N ALA A 118 17.22 0.66 -7.90
CA ALA A 118 16.48 1.82 -7.38
C ALA A 118 15.96 1.58 -5.95
N HIS A 119 15.44 0.39 -5.67
CA HIS A 119 14.99 -0.01 -4.33
C HIS A 119 16.15 -0.03 -3.33
N SER A 120 17.31 -0.57 -3.72
CA SER A 120 18.50 -0.59 -2.87
C SER A 120 18.99 0.83 -2.54
N VAL A 121 18.98 1.75 -3.51
CA VAL A 121 19.37 3.15 -3.30
C VAL A 121 18.40 3.84 -2.34
N ALA A 122 17.09 3.70 -2.57
CA ALA A 122 16.08 4.27 -1.69
C ALA A 122 16.16 3.73 -0.26
N THR A 123 16.51 2.45 -0.09
CA THR A 123 16.72 1.83 1.22
C THR A 123 17.95 2.42 1.92
N SER A 124 19.01 2.76 1.19
CA SER A 124 20.22 3.37 1.77
C SER A 124 20.10 4.86 2.07
N ASP A 125 19.17 5.56 1.42
CA ASP A 125 18.95 7.01 1.60
C ASP A 125 18.09 7.35 2.84
N GLY A 126 17.54 6.33 3.53
CA GLY A 126 16.79 6.53 4.77
C GLY A 126 17.67 6.98 5.94
N ASP A 127 17.09 7.74 6.87
CA ASP A 127 17.78 8.25 8.07
C ASP A 127 18.19 7.14 9.07
N THR A 128 17.78 5.90 8.82
CA THR A 128 18.05 4.73 9.66
C THR A 128 18.63 3.59 8.84
N VAL A 129 19.59 2.87 9.40
CA VAL A 129 20.13 1.64 8.79
C VAL A 129 19.04 0.57 8.76
N ALA A 130 18.83 -0.07 7.62
CA ALA A 130 17.96 -1.23 7.51
C ALA A 130 18.44 -2.34 8.47
N SER A 131 17.56 -2.80 9.36
CA SER A 131 17.82 -3.91 10.27
C SER A 131 17.35 -5.23 9.67
N ASP A 132 17.96 -6.35 10.08
CA ASP A 132 17.54 -7.70 9.66
C ASP A 132 16.59 -8.38 10.69
N ASN A 133 16.24 -7.69 11.79
CA ASN A 133 15.50 -8.27 12.91
C ASN A 133 14.16 -7.56 13.14
N GLU A 134 13.07 -8.33 13.02
CA GLU A 134 11.68 -7.93 13.31
C GLU A 134 11.22 -6.70 12.51
N ASP A 135 11.33 -6.80 11.19
CA ASP A 135 10.95 -5.70 10.31
C ASP A 135 9.44 -5.46 10.33
N PRO A 136 9.02 -4.21 10.55
CA PRO A 136 7.64 -3.83 10.35
C PRO A 136 7.28 -3.96 8.86
N HIS A 137 6.01 -4.26 8.59
CA HIS A 137 5.52 -4.60 7.26
C HIS A 137 4.62 -3.50 6.70
N PHE A 138 4.90 -3.08 5.47
CA PHE A 138 4.06 -2.15 4.74
C PHE A 138 2.93 -2.88 4.01
N ILE A 139 1.72 -2.35 4.15
CA ILE A 139 0.55 -2.69 3.35
C ILE A 139 -0.07 -1.44 2.75
N CYS A 140 -0.86 -1.62 1.69
CA CYS A 140 -1.58 -0.53 1.05
C CYS A 140 -3.09 -0.71 1.22
N PHE A 141 -3.78 0.38 1.56
CA PHE A 141 -5.22 0.49 1.48
C PHE A 141 -5.63 1.34 0.29
N ALA A 142 -6.57 0.85 -0.52
CA ALA A 142 -7.12 1.57 -1.66
C ALA A 142 -8.62 1.35 -1.80
N CYS A 143 -9.33 2.36 -2.33
CA CYS A 143 -10.74 2.22 -2.71
C CYS A 143 -10.84 1.88 -4.20
N VAL A 144 -11.34 0.68 -4.51
CA VAL A 144 -11.54 0.21 -5.89
C VAL A 144 -12.98 -0.23 -6.05
N ASP A 145 -13.66 0.25 -7.09
CA ASP A 145 -15.07 -0.06 -7.36
C ASP A 145 -16.04 0.25 -6.21
N GLY A 146 -15.68 1.20 -5.34
CA GLY A 146 -16.48 1.59 -4.17
C GLY A 146 -16.25 0.72 -2.94
N GLN A 147 -15.23 -0.13 -2.95
CA GLN A 147 -14.85 -1.03 -1.86
C GLN A 147 -13.46 -0.70 -1.34
N LEU A 148 -13.31 -0.67 -0.02
CA LEU A 148 -12.01 -0.58 0.64
C LEU A 148 -11.32 -1.94 0.59
N TYR A 149 -10.09 -1.96 0.08
CA TYR A 149 -9.23 -3.14 0.03
C TYR A 149 -7.94 -2.92 0.84
N ASP A 150 -7.57 -3.93 1.63
CA ASP A 150 -6.23 -4.17 2.15
C ASP A 150 -5.44 -5.01 1.14
N LEU A 151 -4.32 -4.46 0.68
CA LEU A 151 -3.43 -5.01 -0.34
C LEU A 151 -2.07 -5.37 0.29
N ASP A 152 -2.05 -6.51 0.95
CA ASP A 152 -0.84 -7.14 1.51
C ASP A 152 -0.33 -8.25 0.59
N GLY A 153 0.85 -8.05 0.00
CA GLY A 153 1.49 -9.04 -0.89
C GLY A 153 1.80 -10.38 -0.23
N ARG A 154 1.79 -10.47 1.10
CA ARG A 154 1.98 -11.71 1.87
C ARG A 154 0.71 -12.55 1.94
N LYS A 155 -0.48 -11.96 1.73
CA LYS A 155 -1.78 -12.65 1.79
C LYS A 155 -2.14 -13.37 0.48
N SER A 156 -3.11 -14.26 0.52
CA SER A 156 -3.59 -15.02 -0.66
C SER A 156 -4.23 -14.13 -1.72
N GLY A 157 -4.76 -12.97 -1.32
CA GLY A 157 -5.32 -11.95 -2.20
C GLY A 157 -5.74 -10.68 -1.43
N PRO A 158 -6.31 -9.68 -2.13
CA PRO A 158 -6.91 -8.50 -1.52
C PRO A 158 -8.00 -8.84 -0.50
N ILE A 159 -8.03 -8.12 0.61
CA ILE A 159 -9.09 -8.26 1.63
C ILE A 159 -10.02 -7.06 1.56
N SER A 160 -11.30 -7.30 1.27
CA SER A 160 -12.30 -6.23 1.32
C SER A 160 -12.73 -5.95 2.77
N HIS A 161 -12.78 -4.67 3.12
CA HIS A 161 -13.28 -4.16 4.39
C HIS A 161 -14.67 -3.48 4.26
N GLY A 162 -15.35 -3.66 3.14
CA GLY A 162 -16.68 -3.11 2.88
C GLY A 162 -16.68 -1.86 1.99
N VAL A 163 -17.78 -1.12 2.03
CA VAL A 163 -18.01 0.08 1.19
C VAL A 163 -17.08 1.21 1.61
N SER A 164 -16.50 1.89 0.62
CA SER A 164 -15.76 3.14 0.82
C SER A 164 -15.83 3.99 -0.45
N SER A 165 -15.22 5.18 -0.40
CA SER A 165 -15.22 6.15 -1.50
C SER A 165 -14.02 7.08 -1.39
N PRO A 166 -13.64 7.81 -2.45
CA PRO A 166 -12.57 8.79 -2.36
C PRO A 166 -12.74 9.84 -1.25
N SER A 167 -13.97 10.20 -0.88
CA SER A 167 -14.24 11.18 0.18
C SER A 167 -14.23 10.59 1.59
N THR A 168 -14.39 9.27 1.75
CA THR A 168 -14.41 8.60 3.06
C THR A 168 -13.20 7.70 3.31
N LEU A 169 -12.36 7.47 2.28
CA LEU A 169 -11.25 6.51 2.28
C LEU A 169 -10.40 6.59 3.55
N LEU A 170 -9.86 7.77 3.86
CA LEU A 170 -8.96 7.92 5.02
C LEU A 170 -9.65 7.58 6.35
N ARG A 171 -10.92 7.98 6.51
CA ARG A 171 -11.69 7.69 7.73
C ARG A 171 -12.03 6.20 7.84
N ASP A 172 -12.33 5.55 6.73
CA ASP A 172 -12.64 4.12 6.71
C ASP A 172 -11.38 3.28 6.97
N VAL A 173 -10.24 3.66 6.38
CA VAL A 173 -8.94 3.07 6.66
C VAL A 173 -8.56 3.25 8.13
N ALA A 174 -8.75 4.44 8.69
CA ALA A 174 -8.42 4.70 10.10
C ALA A 174 -9.12 3.74 11.06
N LYS A 175 -10.40 3.39 10.80
CA LYS A 175 -11.14 2.39 11.60
C LYS A 175 -10.51 1.00 11.51
N VAL A 176 -10.07 0.59 10.32
CA VAL A 176 -9.39 -0.70 10.12
C VAL A 176 -8.06 -0.72 10.87
N ILE A 177 -7.25 0.34 10.71
CA ILE A 177 -5.97 0.48 11.39
C ILE A 177 -6.14 0.49 12.92
N GLN A 178 -7.13 1.21 13.45
CA GLN A 178 -7.43 1.20 14.89
C GLN A 178 -7.72 -0.23 15.40
N SER A 179 -8.45 -1.04 14.65
CA SER A 179 -8.67 -2.46 15.01
C SER A 179 -7.38 -3.28 14.96
N MET A 180 -6.50 -3.02 13.99
CA MET A 180 -5.18 -3.67 13.91
C MET A 180 -4.26 -3.28 15.07
N ILE A 181 -4.27 -2.02 15.49
CA ILE A 181 -3.52 -1.53 16.65
C ILE A 181 -4.06 -2.15 17.95
N GLN A 182 -5.38 -2.18 18.15
CA GLN A 182 -6.00 -2.79 19.33
C GLN A 182 -5.66 -4.27 19.49
N LYS A 183 -5.38 -4.98 18.39
CA LYS A 183 -4.93 -6.38 18.42
C LYS A 183 -3.47 -6.56 18.87
N ASN A 184 -2.68 -5.48 18.87
CA ASN A 184 -1.25 -5.45 19.19
C ASN A 184 -0.97 -4.35 20.26
N PRO A 185 -1.59 -4.44 21.45
CA PRO A 185 -1.58 -3.37 22.45
C PRO A 185 -0.19 -3.03 23.01
N ASP A 186 0.76 -3.97 22.91
CA ASP A 186 2.13 -3.80 23.42
C ASP A 186 3.09 -3.19 22.40
N SER A 187 2.64 -2.95 21.16
CA SER A 187 3.47 -2.33 20.13
C SER A 187 3.21 -0.83 20.01
N LEU A 188 4.28 -0.09 19.73
CA LEU A 188 4.23 1.32 19.31
C LEU A 188 4.73 1.52 17.87
N ASN A 189 5.14 0.43 17.20
CA ASN A 189 5.82 0.47 15.91
C ASN A 189 4.81 0.51 14.75
N PHE A 190 4.08 1.61 14.67
CA PHE A 190 3.10 1.86 13.62
C PHE A 190 3.41 3.19 12.91
N SER A 191 3.20 3.23 11.60
CA SER A 191 3.25 4.48 10.82
C SER A 191 2.19 4.46 9.74
N VAL A 192 1.60 5.61 9.46
CA VAL A 192 0.55 5.77 8.46
C VAL A 192 0.93 6.93 7.54
N ILE A 193 0.97 6.65 6.24
CA ILE A 193 1.27 7.62 5.20
C ILE A 193 0.07 7.67 4.26
N ALA A 194 -0.50 8.85 4.07
CA ALA A 194 -1.52 9.08 3.06
C ALA A 194 -0.85 9.49 1.74
N ILE A 195 -1.36 8.97 0.63
CA ILE A 195 -1.05 9.48 -0.71
C ILE A 195 -2.21 10.38 -1.11
N SER A 196 -1.98 11.68 -1.23
CA SER A 196 -2.98 12.68 -1.58
C SER A 196 -2.70 13.28 -2.95
N LYS A 197 -3.75 13.82 -3.59
CA LYS A 197 -3.59 14.58 -4.82
C LYS A 197 -2.93 15.92 -4.50
N LYS A 198 -1.87 16.30 -5.23
CA LYS A 198 -1.28 17.63 -5.12
C LYS A 198 -2.31 18.66 -5.57
N SER A 199 -2.50 19.69 -4.76
CA SER A 199 -3.19 20.89 -5.21
C SER A 199 -2.30 21.53 -6.28
N GLY A 200 -2.78 21.63 -7.52
CA GLY A 200 -2.02 22.33 -8.55
C GLY A 200 -1.81 23.78 -8.07
N ASP A 201 -0.56 24.19 -7.90
CA ASP A 201 -0.23 25.58 -7.61
C ASP A 201 -0.69 26.43 -8.79
N GLY A 202 -1.90 26.98 -8.66
CA GLY A 202 -2.34 28.11 -9.45
C GLY A 202 -1.61 29.35 -8.95
N HIS A 203 -0.40 29.57 -9.45
CA HIS A 203 0.24 30.88 -9.50
C HIS A 203 0.63 31.18 -10.94
#